data_AF-M6W083-F1
#
_entry.id   AF-M6W083-F1
#
_cell.length_a   1.000
_cell.length_b   1.000
_cell.length_c   1.000
_cell.angle_alpha   90.00
_cell.angle_beta   90.00
_cell.angle_gamma   90.00
#
_symmetry.space_group_name_H-M   'P 1'
#
loop_
_entity.id
_entity.type
_entity.pdbx_description
1 polymer ?
#
loop_
_entity_poly.entity_id
_entity_poly.type
_entity_poly.pdbx_seq_one_letter_code
_entity_poly.pdbx_strand_id
1 'polypeptide(L)'
;MNRIVELLKGEVTYIPKRPGEPDSTFADITKIKKDLKWSPKISIETGIGELLKNIDYWREAPVWTPDKIEKATSDWFKYLGGTNS
;
A
#
# COMPACT_ATOMS: atom_id res chain seq x y z
N MET A 1 -3.97 11.23 -7.24
CA MET A 1 -4.06 10.28 -8.36
C MET A 1 -3.28 9.03 -7.97
N ASN A 2 -3.90 7.84 -7.99
CA ASN A 2 -3.31 6.59 -7.48
C ASN A 2 -2.47 5.88 -8.56
N ARG A 3 -1.28 6.43 -8.84
CA ARG A 3 -0.40 5.97 -9.93
C ARG A 3 -0.06 4.47 -9.88
N ILE A 4 0.07 3.89 -8.68
CA ILE A 4 0.34 2.46 -8.50
C ILE A 4 -0.82 1.60 -9.03
N VAL A 5 -2.07 2.00 -8.74
CA VAL A 5 -3.27 1.26 -9.19
C VAL A 5 -3.36 1.27 -10.71
N GLU A 6 -3.05 2.40 -11.36
CA GLU A 6 -2.99 2.51 -12.82
C GLU A 6 -1.97 1.54 -13.44
N LEU A 7 -0.81 1.38 -12.81
CA LEU A 7 0.26 0.50 -13.29
C LEU A 7 -0.07 -0.99 -13.11
N LEU A 8 -0.78 -1.34 -12.04
CA LEU A 8 -1.21 -2.72 -11.78
C LEU A 8 -2.29 -3.21 -12.76
N LYS A 9 -3.12 -2.30 -13.27
CA LYS A 9 -4.28 -2.59 -14.14
C LYS A 9 -5.31 -3.48 -13.44
N GLY A 10 -6.40 -3.80 -14.14
CA GLY A 10 -7.50 -4.62 -13.61
C GLY A 10 -8.65 -3.81 -13.03
N GLU A 11 -9.58 -4.51 -12.39
CA GLU A 11 -10.75 -3.89 -11.77
C GLU A 11 -10.38 -3.14 -10.50
N VAL A 12 -11.04 -2.00 -10.28
CA VAL A 12 -10.81 -1.14 -9.12
C VAL A 12 -12.10 -1.04 -8.32
N THR A 13 -12.00 -1.30 -7.03
CA THR A 13 -13.05 -1.00 -6.06
C THR A 13 -12.52 -0.08 -4.98
N TYR A 14 -13.39 0.76 -4.44
CA TYR A 14 -13.04 1.71 -3.39
C TYR A 14 -13.60 1.23 -2.06
N ILE A 15 -12.78 1.29 -1.03
CA ILE A 15 -13.14 0.96 0.35
C ILE A 15 -12.96 2.20 1.25
N PRO A 16 -13.62 2.26 2.42
CA PRO A 16 -13.44 3.38 3.34
C PRO A 16 -11.99 3.57 3.76
N LYS A 17 -11.51 4.82 3.81
CA LYS A 17 -10.20 5.14 4.37
C LYS A 17 -10.19 4.81 5.86
N ARG A 18 -9.13 4.17 6.34
CA ARG A 18 -8.98 3.88 7.76
C ARG A 18 -8.73 5.17 8.56
N PRO A 19 -9.42 5.38 9.69
CA PRO A 19 -9.19 6.52 10.54
C PRO A 19 -7.74 6.62 11.02
N GLY A 20 -7.19 7.82 11.05
CA GLY A 20 -5.83 8.09 11.52
C GLY A 20 -4.69 7.68 10.57
N GLU A 21 -5.00 7.07 9.41
CA GLU A 21 -3.97 6.77 8.40
C GLU A 21 -3.49 8.05 7.70
N PRO A 22 -2.17 8.36 7.73
CA PRO A 22 -1.64 9.55 7.09
C PRO A 22 -1.84 9.49 5.57
N ASP A 23 -2.14 10.64 4.96
CA ASP A 23 -2.31 10.72 3.50
C ASP A 23 -1.02 10.47 2.73
N SER A 24 0.14 10.76 3.34
CA SER A 24 1.44 10.62 2.70
C SER A 24 2.54 10.48 3.74
N THR A 25 3.55 9.68 3.40
CA THR A 25 4.78 9.56 4.17
C THR A 25 5.98 9.80 3.27
N PHE A 26 6.93 10.62 3.72
CA PHE A 26 8.17 10.89 3.00
C PHE A 26 9.35 10.58 3.91
N ALA A 27 10.13 9.56 3.53
CA ALA A 27 11.32 9.18 4.27
C ALA A 27 12.52 10.04 3.87
N ASP A 28 13.16 10.71 4.84
CA ASP A 28 14.48 11.29 4.65
C ASP A 28 15.55 10.19 4.71
N ILE A 29 16.17 9.95 3.56
CA ILE A 29 17.21 8.93 3.37
C ILE A 29 18.62 9.54 3.31
N THR A 30 18.81 10.79 3.74
CA THR A 30 20.11 11.49 3.68
C THR A 30 21.20 10.76 4.48
N LYS A 31 20.87 10.27 5.68
CA LYS A 31 21.83 9.59 6.57
C LYS A 31 22.38 8.31 5.93
N ILE A 32 21.51 7.43 5.43
CA ILE A 32 21.92 6.15 4.86
C ILE A 32 22.69 6.34 3.53
N LYS A 33 22.32 7.34 2.74
CA LYS A 33 23.10 7.75 1.55
C LYS A 33 24.50 8.19 1.91
N LYS A 34 24.65 8.99 2.98
CA LYS A 34 25.95 9.49 3.44
C LYS A 34 26.82 8.36 3.98
N ASP A 35 26.28 7.60 4.92
CA ASP A 35 27.05 6.69 5.77
C ASP A 35 27.35 5.36 5.05
N LEU A 36 26.39 4.85 4.28
CA LEU A 36 26.51 3.53 3.61
C LEU A 36 26.65 3.63 2.09
N LYS A 37 26.62 4.84 1.51
CA LYS A 37 26.55 5.05 0.06
C LYS A 37 25.40 4.29 -0.60
N TRP A 38 24.35 4.02 0.16
CA TRP A 38 23.18 3.30 -0.31
C TRP A 38 22.22 4.25 -1.03
N SER A 39 21.60 3.76 -2.09
CA SER A 39 20.49 4.43 -2.78
C SER A 39 19.48 3.40 -3.30
N PRO A 40 18.19 3.78 -3.42
CA PRO A 40 17.21 2.94 -4.11
C PRO A 40 17.66 2.73 -5.56
N LYS A 41 17.64 1.49 -6.03
CA LYS A 41 18.09 1.11 -7.38
C LYS A 41 16.95 0.89 -8.37
N ILE A 42 15.75 0.68 -7.86
CA ILE A 42 14.58 0.27 -8.63
C ILE A 42 13.52 1.36 -8.51
N SER A 43 13.01 1.86 -9.65
CA SER A 43 11.88 2.79 -9.65
C SER A 43 10.57 2.04 -9.37
N ILE A 44 9.51 2.78 -9.06
CA ILE A 44 8.18 2.21 -8.82
C ILE A 44 7.70 1.45 -10.07
N GLU A 45 7.87 2.03 -11.26
CA GLU A 45 7.45 1.45 -12.53
C GLU A 45 8.18 0.13 -12.81
N THR A 46 9.51 0.11 -12.62
CA THR A 46 10.29 -1.11 -12.81
C THR A 46 9.89 -2.17 -11.78
N GLY A 47 9.74 -1.79 -10.50
CA GLY A 47 9.33 -2.72 -9.44
C GLY A 47 7.96 -3.35 -9.69
N ILE A 48 6.97 -2.56 -10.12
CA ILE A 48 5.63 -3.07 -10.46
C ILE A 48 5.70 -3.97 -11.70
N GLY A 49 6.51 -3.62 -12.70
CA GLY A 49 6.73 -4.47 -13.88
C GLY A 49 7.28 -5.85 -13.51
N GLU A 50 8.28 -5.91 -12.62
CA GLU A 50 8.82 -7.18 -12.12
C GLU A 50 7.80 -7.95 -11.27
N LEU A 51 6.99 -7.26 -10.46
CA LEU A 51 5.92 -7.89 -9.69
C LEU A 51 4.89 -8.56 -10.60
N LEU A 52 4.44 -7.87 -11.66
CA LEU A 52 3.44 -8.41 -12.59
C LEU A 52 3.98 -9.60 -13.39
N LYS A 53 5.26 -9.61 -13.76
CA LYS A 53 5.92 -10.77 -14.40
C LYS A 53 5.87 -12.02 -13.52
N ASN A 54 5.84 -11.85 -12.20
CA ASN A 54 5.86 -12.92 -11.21
C ASN A 54 4.53 -13.03 -10.44
N ILE A 55 3.43 -12.51 -11.01
CA ILE A 55 2.15 -12.41 -10.30
C ILE A 55 1.61 -13.77 -9.82
N ASP A 56 1.94 -14.83 -10.55
CA ASP A 56 1.58 -16.21 -10.22
C ASP A 56 2.13 -16.70 -8.87
N TYR A 57 3.14 -16.03 -8.33
CA TYR A 57 3.61 -16.28 -6.96
C TYR A 57 2.48 -16.12 -5.92
N TRP A 58 1.47 -15.30 -6.22
CA TRP A 58 0.33 -15.02 -5.35
C TRP A 58 -0.92 -15.82 -5.69
N ARG A 59 -0.84 -16.82 -6.57
CA ARG A 59 -2.00 -17.59 -7.02
C ARG A 59 -2.80 -18.24 -5.89
N GLU A 60 -2.10 -18.75 -4.88
CA GLU A 60 -2.70 -19.39 -3.70
C GLU A 60 -2.96 -18.41 -2.54
N ALA A 61 -2.63 -17.13 -2.72
CA ALA A 61 -2.84 -16.15 -1.68
C ALA A 61 -4.34 -15.84 -1.52
N PRO A 62 -4.83 -15.67 -0.27
CA PRO A 62 -6.23 -15.34 -0.04
C PRO A 62 -6.55 -13.96 -0.65
N VAL A 63 -7.62 -13.90 -1.44
CA VAL A 63 -8.11 -12.64 -2.01
C VAL A 63 -8.81 -11.82 -0.92
N TRP A 64 -8.41 -10.56 -0.80
CA TRP A 64 -9.01 -9.55 0.06
C TRP A 64 -10.25 -8.95 -0.63
N THR A 65 -11.44 -9.38 -0.19
CA THR A 65 -12.71 -8.77 -0.59
C THR A 65 -13.06 -7.63 0.37
N PRO A 66 -13.92 -6.67 -0.03
CA PRO A 66 -14.40 -5.61 0.86
C PRO A 66 -14.88 -6.14 2.23
N ASP A 67 -15.70 -7.18 2.25
CA ASP A 67 -16.21 -7.81 3.47
C ASP A 67 -15.09 -8.38 4.37
N LYS A 68 -14.08 -9.03 3.77
CA LYS A 68 -12.93 -9.57 4.52
C LYS A 68 -12.08 -8.45 5.10
N ILE A 69 -11.89 -7.35 4.36
CA ILE A 69 -11.15 -6.17 4.82
C ILE A 69 -11.91 -5.48 5.95
N GLU A 70 -13.22 -5.28 5.82
CA GLU A 70 -14.08 -4.70 6.87
C GLU A 70 -13.95 -5.49 8.17
N LYS A 71 -14.09 -6.83 8.09
CA LYS A 71 -13.93 -7.69 9.25
C LYS A 71 -12.54 -7.57 9.87
N ALA A 72 -11.48 -7.63 9.05
CA ALA A 72 -10.09 -7.55 9.51
C ALA A 72 -9.70 -6.18 10.08
N THR A 73 -10.42 -5.11 9.71
CA THR A 73 -10.14 -3.74 10.16
C THR A 73 -11.15 -3.22 11.18
N SER A 74 -12.13 -4.04 11.60
CA SER A 74 -13.21 -3.64 12.52
C SER A 74 -12.72 -2.98 13.81
N ASP A 75 -11.73 -3.55 14.48
CA ASP A 75 -11.16 -2.96 15.70
C ASP A 75 -10.47 -1.61 15.43
N TRP A 76 -9.85 -1.44 14.26
CA TRP A 76 -9.25 -0.16 13.87
C TRP A 76 -10.30 0.95 13.83
N PHE A 77 -11.43 0.69 13.17
CA PHE A 77 -12.54 1.64 13.12
C PHE A 77 -13.21 1.83 14.49
N LYS A 78 -13.34 0.77 15.30
CA LYS A 78 -13.90 0.85 16.65
C LYS A 78 -13.10 1.78 17.56
N TYR A 79 -11.78 1.68 17.55
CA TYR A 79 -10.92 2.42 18.49
C TYR A 79 -10.37 3.73 17.92
N LEU A 80 -10.29 3.88 16.60
CA LEU A 80 -9.75 5.09 15.96
C LEU A 80 -10.81 5.90 15.19
N GLY A 81 -12.05 5.40 15.08
CA GLY A 81 -13.14 6.03 14.33
C GLY A 81 -13.89 7.18 15.03
N GLY A 82 -13.53 7.55 16.27
CA GLY A 82 -14.04 8.73 16.97
C GLY A 82 -13.12 9.10 18.15
N THR A 83 -12.85 10.36 18.49
CA THR A 83 -13.67 11.58 18.46
C THR A 83 -12.93 12.79 17.87
N ASN A 84 -13.55 13.51 16.92
CA ASN A 84 -13.52 14.97 16.88
C ASN A 84 -14.94 15.44 16.50
N SER A 85 -15.58 16.17 17.42
CA SER A 85 -16.66 17.12 17.13
C SER A 85 -16.13 18.29 16.30
#